data_AF-A0A086M852-F1
#
_entry.id   AF-A0A086M852-F1
#
_cell.length_a   1.000
_cell.length_b   1.000
_cell.length_c   1.000
_cell.angle_alpha   90.00
_cell.angle_beta   90.00
_cell.angle_gamma   90.00
#
_symmetry.space_group_name_H-M   'P 1'
#
loop_
_entity.id
_entity.type
_entity.pdbx_description
1 polymer ?
#
loop_
_entity_poly.entity_id
_entity_poly.type
_entity_poly.pdbx_seq_one_letter_code
_entity_poly.pdbx_strand_id
1 'polypeptide(L)'
;MYARRHKFFERVCAVKSPLPRALPRAEVELLALEKEKDPASQKRLAEVKEHLGEVADALRPLYLQYQQEKARIDELGKLAQKQDELKAKIERAQRVGDLDLVAELRFDALPGVEARFKKLQEEQEEYERTHKPLLTEVVGPEQIADVVHRWTNIPVQKLTQTETERFLTLGKSLAEQVIGQPQAVEAVTQAILRSAAGLSRRNRPIGSFLFLGPVRTVEETSEGACASSTPPSQSAARVLKMVSASQRGCEDARHIRQLRKAADAGPSPPRCPPRCPLDVVREVALDE
;
A
#
# COMPACT_ATOMS: atom_id res chain seq x y z
N MET A 1 17.63 -12.86 24.44
CA MET A 1 16.29 -12.23 24.55
C MET A 1 16.30 -10.69 24.65
N TYR A 2 17.45 -10.02 24.86
CA TYR A 2 17.53 -8.55 24.87
C TYR A 2 17.56 -7.87 23.48
N ALA A 3 18.02 -8.57 22.43
CA ALA A 3 18.19 -8.02 21.08
C ALA A 3 16.90 -7.82 20.26
N ARG A 4 15.77 -8.44 20.64
CA ARG A 4 14.47 -8.25 19.93
C ARG A 4 13.65 -7.08 20.45
N ARG A 5 13.87 -6.64 21.69
CA ARG A 5 13.15 -5.49 22.28
C ARG A 5 13.74 -4.14 21.84
N HIS A 6 15.03 -4.11 21.49
CA HIS A 6 15.72 -2.92 20.93
C HIS A 6 15.33 -2.59 19.48
N LYS A 7 15.02 -3.59 18.64
CA LYS A 7 14.73 -3.38 17.21
C LYS A 7 13.45 -2.56 16.93
N PHE A 8 12.54 -2.47 17.90
CA PHE A 8 11.35 -1.63 17.78
C PHE A 8 11.62 -0.19 18.28
N PHE A 9 12.54 -0.04 19.24
CA PHE A 9 12.97 1.26 19.78
C PHE A 9 13.74 2.09 18.75
N GLU A 10 14.53 1.44 17.89
CA GLU A 10 15.17 2.10 16.74
C GLU A 10 14.16 2.61 15.72
N ARG A 11 13.12 1.85 15.36
CA ARG A 11 12.31 2.14 14.17
C ARG A 11 11.46 3.41 14.24
N VAL A 12 11.10 3.86 15.44
CA VAL A 12 10.17 4.96 15.63
C VAL A 12 10.91 6.29 15.86
N CYS A 13 12.03 6.28 16.60
CA CYS A 13 12.90 7.45 16.73
C CYS A 13 13.86 7.65 15.54
N ALA A 14 14.15 6.63 14.72
CA ALA A 14 15.18 6.69 13.67
C ALA A 14 14.79 7.45 12.39
N VAL A 15 13.53 7.82 12.19
CA VAL A 15 13.09 8.32 10.87
C VAL A 15 13.44 9.80 10.64
N LYS A 16 13.73 10.59 11.70
CA LYS A 16 13.92 12.05 11.56
C LYS A 16 15.23 12.66 12.05
N SER A 17 16.14 11.94 12.72
CA SER A 17 17.42 12.52 13.16
C SER A 17 18.64 11.61 12.91
N PRO A 18 19.83 12.17 12.60
CA PRO A 18 21.06 11.40 12.40
C PRO A 18 21.67 10.86 13.72
N LEU A 19 21.32 11.49 14.85
CA LEU A 19 21.85 11.23 16.19
C LEU A 19 21.75 9.77 16.66
N PRO A 20 20.61 9.07 16.56
CA PRO A 20 20.51 7.68 17.03
C PRO A 20 21.37 6.69 16.22
N ARG A 21 21.77 7.04 14.99
CA ARG A 21 22.70 6.21 14.19
C ARG A 21 24.16 6.52 14.47
N ALA A 22 24.45 7.71 15.00
CA ALA A 22 25.80 8.13 15.36
C ALA A 22 26.31 7.43 16.63
N LEU A 23 25.44 7.20 17.63
CA LEU A 23 25.79 6.47 18.86
C LEU A 23 26.41 5.09 18.62
N PRO A 24 25.73 4.13 17.96
CA PRO A 24 26.29 2.78 17.78
C PRO A 24 27.56 2.81 16.93
N ARG A 25 27.70 3.77 16.02
CA ARG A 25 28.94 3.97 15.25
C ARG A 25 30.09 4.40 16.15
N ALA A 26 29.87 5.41 16.99
CA ALA A 26 30.87 5.90 17.92
C ALA A 26 31.21 4.87 19.02
N GLU A 27 30.25 4.06 19.47
CA GLU A 27 30.48 2.93 20.38
C GLU A 27 31.36 1.84 19.74
N VAL A 28 31.12 1.50 18.47
CA VAL A 28 31.96 0.55 17.73
C VAL A 28 33.37 1.11 17.52
N GLU A 29 33.49 2.40 17.19
CA GLU A 29 34.79 3.09 17.07
C GLU A 29 35.55 3.09 18.40
N LEU A 30 34.86 3.33 19.53
CA LEU A 30 35.45 3.26 20.87
C LEU A 30 35.98 1.85 21.18
N LEU A 31 35.18 0.80 20.95
CA LEU A 31 35.58 -0.59 21.19
C LEU A 31 36.75 -1.05 20.31
N ALA A 32 36.91 -0.45 19.13
CA ALA A 32 38.05 -0.70 18.25
C ALA A 32 39.32 -0.02 18.80
N LEU A 33 39.22 1.27 19.17
CA LEU A 33 40.33 2.08 19.64
C LEU A 33 40.84 1.67 21.04
N GLU A 34 40.00 1.10 21.90
CA GLU A 34 40.42 0.58 23.23
C GLU A 34 41.46 -0.55 23.15
N LYS A 35 41.56 -1.23 22.00
CA LYS A 35 42.52 -2.32 21.78
C LYS A 35 43.86 -1.83 21.25
N GLU A 36 43.92 -0.60 20.75
CA GLU A 36 45.12 0.01 20.18
C GLU A 36 45.86 0.84 21.23
N LYS A 37 47.20 0.81 21.19
CA LYS A 37 48.07 1.50 22.18
C LYS A 37 48.81 2.70 21.60
N ASP A 38 48.62 3.00 20.32
CA ASP A 38 49.34 4.06 19.62
C ASP A 38 48.96 5.46 20.15
N PRO A 39 49.91 6.41 20.20
CA PRO A 39 49.63 7.76 20.72
C PRO A 39 48.61 8.53 19.87
N ALA A 40 48.48 8.20 18.57
CA ALA A 40 47.43 8.74 17.72
C ALA A 40 46.05 8.17 18.07
N SER A 41 45.95 6.86 18.32
CA SER A 41 44.71 6.19 18.72
C SER A 41 44.21 6.67 20.08
N GLN A 42 45.11 6.97 21.02
CA GLN A 42 44.74 7.55 22.34
C GLN A 42 44.12 8.95 22.22
N LYS A 43 44.66 9.81 21.34
CA LYS A 43 44.06 11.13 21.07
C LYS A 43 42.68 10.99 20.44
N ARG A 44 42.56 10.10 19.45
CA ARG A 44 41.28 9.85 18.78
C ARG A 44 40.23 9.26 19.73
N LEU A 45 40.65 8.41 20.66
CA LEU A 45 39.80 7.84 21.71
C LEU A 45 39.23 8.94 22.63
N ALA A 46 40.04 9.94 22.99
CA ALA A 46 39.56 11.08 23.78
C ALA A 46 38.49 11.88 23.02
N GLU A 47 38.73 12.21 21.75
CA GLU A 47 37.77 12.90 20.88
C GLU A 47 36.45 12.11 20.74
N VAL A 48 36.52 10.79 20.54
CA VAL A 48 35.33 9.93 20.41
C VAL A 48 34.53 9.88 21.72
N LYS A 49 35.20 9.88 22.89
CA LYS A 49 34.52 9.92 24.19
C LYS A 49 33.81 11.24 24.44
N GLU A 50 34.43 12.35 24.07
CA GLU A 50 33.79 13.68 24.15
C GLU A 50 32.55 13.74 23.25
N HIS A 51 32.68 13.32 21.99
CA HIS A 51 31.54 13.25 21.06
C HIS A 51 30.43 12.31 21.54
N LEU A 52 30.75 11.20 22.20
CA LEU A 52 29.74 10.33 22.82
C LEU A 52 28.98 11.04 23.93
N GLY A 53 29.67 11.82 24.77
CA GLY A 53 29.06 12.66 25.80
C GLY A 53 28.08 13.67 25.19
N GLU A 54 28.54 14.42 24.17
CA GLU A 54 27.73 15.41 23.45
C GLU A 54 26.46 14.79 22.86
N VAL A 55 26.60 13.65 22.16
CA VAL A 55 25.46 12.97 21.52
C VAL A 55 24.51 12.38 22.58
N ALA A 56 25.03 11.84 23.68
CA ALA A 56 24.21 11.31 24.76
C ALA A 56 23.41 12.42 25.47
N ASP A 57 24.04 13.55 25.76
CA ASP A 57 23.39 14.71 26.39
C ASP A 57 22.32 15.32 25.49
N ALA A 58 22.55 15.38 24.18
CA ALA A 58 21.56 15.83 23.20
C ALA A 58 20.36 14.86 23.08
N LEU A 59 20.59 13.55 23.24
CA LEU A 59 19.53 12.53 23.12
C LEU A 59 18.69 12.37 24.38
N ARG A 60 19.26 12.59 25.56
CA ARG A 60 18.57 12.45 26.85
C ARG A 60 17.24 13.22 26.95
N PRO A 61 17.12 14.52 26.59
CA PRO A 61 15.83 15.22 26.64
C PRO A 61 14.81 14.65 25.65
N LEU A 62 15.24 14.30 24.44
CA LEU A 62 14.37 13.71 23.42
C LEU A 62 13.85 12.33 23.85
N TYR A 63 14.69 11.55 24.50
CA TYR A 63 14.33 10.25 25.03
C TYR A 63 13.27 10.35 26.13
N LEU A 64 13.43 11.32 27.05
CA LEU A 64 12.45 11.57 28.11
C LEU A 64 11.10 12.02 27.54
N GLN A 65 11.11 12.93 26.56
CA GLN A 65 9.91 13.36 25.85
C GLN A 65 9.21 12.16 25.17
N TYR A 66 9.98 11.34 24.44
CA TYR A 66 9.46 10.14 23.80
C TYR A 66 8.84 9.14 24.79
N GLN A 67 9.48 8.90 25.93
CA GLN A 67 8.92 7.99 26.95
C GLN A 67 7.60 8.50 27.52
N GLN A 68 7.49 9.80 27.76
CA GLN A 68 6.26 10.42 28.25
C GLN A 68 5.14 10.34 27.21
N GLU A 69 5.41 10.72 25.97
CA GLU A 69 4.46 10.63 24.86
C GLU A 69 3.99 9.18 24.66
N LYS A 70 4.93 8.23 24.61
CA LYS A 70 4.60 6.81 24.48
C LYS A 70 3.74 6.30 25.63
N ALA A 71 4.03 6.68 26.87
CA ALA A 71 3.25 6.24 28.02
C ALA A 71 1.79 6.70 27.90
N ARG A 72 1.56 7.95 27.49
CA ARG A 72 0.20 8.49 27.26
C ARG A 72 -0.53 7.74 26.16
N ILE A 73 0.16 7.48 25.04
CA ILE A 73 -0.39 6.74 23.90
C ILE A 73 -0.72 5.29 24.27
N ASP A 74 0.16 4.62 25.01
CA ASP A 74 -0.06 3.26 25.52
C ASP A 74 -1.25 3.21 26.49
N GLU A 75 -1.48 4.27 27.28
CA GLU A 75 -2.63 4.40 28.17
C GLU A 75 -3.93 4.62 27.41
N LEU A 76 -3.96 5.52 26.42
CA LEU A 76 -5.09 5.70 25.52
C LEU A 76 -5.45 4.40 24.79
N GLY A 77 -4.46 3.68 24.27
CA GLY A 77 -4.65 2.39 23.63
C GLY A 77 -5.28 1.35 24.56
N LYS A 78 -4.84 1.28 25.83
CA LYS A 78 -5.45 0.40 26.84
C LYS A 78 -6.88 0.81 27.19
N LEU A 79 -7.18 2.10 27.25
CA LEU A 79 -8.52 2.60 27.53
C LEU A 79 -9.47 2.31 26.35
N ALA A 80 -9.02 2.50 25.11
CA ALA A 80 -9.78 2.15 23.91
C ALA A 80 -10.08 0.64 23.87
N GLN A 81 -9.08 -0.21 24.11
CA GLN A 81 -9.29 -1.66 24.21
C GLN A 81 -10.31 -2.04 25.29
N LYS A 82 -10.23 -1.42 26.47
CA LYS A 82 -11.23 -1.64 27.54
C LYS A 82 -12.63 -1.18 27.13
N GLN A 83 -12.75 -0.06 26.41
CA GLN A 83 -14.03 0.43 25.91
C GLN A 83 -14.64 -0.60 24.93
N ASP A 84 -13.84 -1.14 24.02
CA ASP A 84 -14.28 -2.15 23.05
C ASP A 84 -14.64 -3.47 23.74
N GLU A 85 -13.87 -3.89 24.75
CA GLU A 85 -14.20 -5.05 25.57
C GLU A 85 -15.53 -4.89 26.31
N LEU A 86 -15.79 -3.71 26.89
CA LEU A 86 -17.05 -3.41 27.57
C LEU A 86 -18.23 -3.38 26.59
N LYS A 87 -18.07 -2.75 25.42
CA LYS A 87 -19.08 -2.76 24.35
C LYS A 87 -19.39 -4.19 23.90
N ALA A 88 -18.38 -5.02 23.68
CA ALA A 88 -18.56 -6.42 23.31
C ALA A 88 -19.25 -7.23 24.42
N LYS A 89 -18.96 -6.96 25.71
CA LYS A 89 -19.67 -7.58 26.85
C LYS A 89 -21.14 -7.18 26.90
N ILE A 90 -21.45 -5.90 26.67
CA ILE A 90 -22.82 -5.39 26.58
C ILE A 90 -23.58 -6.11 25.47
N GLU A 91 -23.01 -6.21 24.27
CA GLU A 91 -23.65 -6.93 23.16
C GLU A 91 -23.88 -8.42 23.47
N ARG A 92 -22.94 -9.08 24.14
CA ARG A 92 -23.10 -10.48 24.56
C ARG A 92 -24.22 -10.62 25.58
N ALA A 93 -24.25 -9.79 26.61
CA ALA A 93 -25.27 -9.83 27.65
C ALA A 93 -26.67 -9.56 27.07
N GLN A 94 -26.77 -8.66 26.09
CA GLN A 94 -28.02 -8.42 25.36
C GLN A 94 -28.52 -9.63 24.58
N ARG A 95 -27.61 -10.39 23.97
CA ARG A 95 -27.98 -11.63 23.24
C ARG A 95 -28.43 -12.74 24.18
N VAL A 96 -27.86 -12.80 25.38
CA VAL A 96 -28.24 -13.79 26.42
C VAL A 96 -29.55 -13.39 27.11
N GLY A 97 -29.86 -12.09 27.17
CA GLY A 97 -31.06 -11.56 27.83
C GLY A 97 -30.81 -11.11 29.27
N ASP A 98 -29.56 -10.99 29.71
CA ASP A 98 -29.18 -10.57 31.06
C ASP A 98 -29.27 -9.04 31.18
N LEU A 99 -30.46 -8.52 31.46
CA LEU A 99 -30.74 -7.08 31.49
C LEU A 99 -30.02 -6.34 32.62
N ASP A 100 -29.83 -6.97 33.78
CA ASP A 100 -29.16 -6.37 34.94
C ASP A 100 -27.69 -6.05 34.61
N LEU A 101 -26.98 -7.03 34.04
CA LEU A 101 -25.59 -6.86 33.63
C LEU A 101 -25.44 -5.83 32.51
N VAL A 102 -26.43 -5.72 31.62
CA VAL A 102 -26.46 -4.67 30.59
C VAL A 102 -26.57 -3.29 31.21
N ALA A 103 -27.42 -3.11 32.24
CA ALA A 103 -27.58 -1.84 32.92
C ALA A 103 -26.29 -1.42 33.65
N GLU A 104 -25.71 -2.33 34.44
CA GLU A 104 -24.44 -2.09 35.14
C GLU A 104 -23.32 -1.69 34.17
N LEU A 105 -23.13 -2.45 33.09
CA LEU A 105 -22.05 -2.17 32.14
C LEU A 105 -22.28 -0.87 31.36
N ARG A 106 -23.53 -0.56 30.99
CA ARG A 106 -23.86 0.65 30.19
C ARG A 106 -23.83 1.93 31.01
N PHE A 107 -24.30 1.90 32.24
CA PHE A 107 -24.49 3.11 33.04
C PHE A 107 -23.39 3.34 34.08
N ASP A 108 -22.72 2.29 34.57
CA ASP A 108 -21.63 2.45 35.54
C ASP A 108 -20.25 2.29 34.89
N ALA A 109 -19.97 1.13 34.30
CA ALA A 109 -18.60 0.80 33.88
C ALA A 109 -18.14 1.56 32.62
N LEU A 110 -18.99 1.64 31.60
CA LEU A 110 -18.65 2.27 30.31
C LEU A 110 -18.41 3.78 30.45
N PRO A 111 -19.29 4.57 31.11
CA PRO A 111 -19.07 6.02 31.25
C PRO A 111 -17.82 6.36 32.05
N GLY A 112 -17.43 5.52 33.01
CA GLY A 112 -16.18 5.69 33.77
C GLY A 112 -14.93 5.58 32.89
N VAL A 113 -14.91 4.63 31.95
CA VAL A 113 -13.80 4.48 30.99
C VAL A 113 -13.82 5.58 29.95
N GLU A 114 -14.99 5.94 29.43
CA GLU A 114 -15.15 7.01 28.43
C GLU A 114 -14.76 8.38 28.98
N ALA A 115 -15.12 8.69 30.23
CA ALA A 115 -14.72 9.94 30.88
C ALA A 115 -13.20 10.02 31.05
N ARG A 116 -12.54 8.91 31.42
CA ARG A 116 -11.06 8.86 31.50
C ARG A 116 -10.42 9.02 30.13
N PHE A 117 -10.96 8.34 29.12
CA PHE A 117 -10.46 8.43 27.75
C PHE A 117 -10.54 9.86 27.22
N LYS A 118 -11.69 10.53 27.37
CA LYS A 118 -11.86 11.93 26.97
C LYS A 118 -10.90 12.88 27.69
N LYS A 119 -10.72 12.72 29.00
CA LYS A 119 -9.75 13.54 29.76
C LYS A 119 -8.32 13.38 29.25
N LEU A 120 -7.87 12.15 29.02
CA LEU A 120 -6.52 11.91 28.46
C LEU A 120 -6.38 12.46 27.03
N GLN A 121 -7.44 12.39 26.22
CA GLN A 121 -7.44 13.00 24.89
C GLN A 121 -7.33 14.52 24.95
N GLU A 122 -8.10 15.19 25.82
CA GLU A 122 -8.02 16.64 26.03
C GLU A 122 -6.62 17.06 26.50
N GLU A 123 -6.04 16.34 27.48
CA GLU A 123 -4.66 16.56 27.96
C GLU A 123 -3.62 16.39 26.83
N GLN A 124 -3.84 15.44 25.92
CA GLN A 124 -2.96 15.24 24.77
C GLN A 124 -3.12 16.36 23.74
N GLU A 125 -4.34 16.77 23.41
CA GLU A 125 -4.57 17.89 22.48
C GLU A 125 -3.97 19.20 23.01
N GLU A 126 -4.07 19.47 24.30
CA GLU A 126 -3.43 20.63 24.94
C GLU A 126 -1.91 20.55 24.86
N TYR A 127 -1.34 19.36 25.06
CA TYR A 127 0.08 19.13 24.92
C TYR A 127 0.56 19.34 23.47
N GLU A 128 -0.17 18.84 22.48
CA GLU A 128 0.16 18.99 21.05
C GLU A 128 0.03 20.44 20.55
N ARG A 129 -0.82 21.26 21.17
CA ARG A 129 -0.91 22.70 20.86
C ARG A 129 0.30 23.50 21.35
N THR A 130 0.87 23.10 22.48
CA THR A 130 1.97 23.82 23.14
C THR A 130 3.33 23.27 22.77
N HIS A 131 3.42 21.97 22.46
CA HIS A 131 4.66 21.26 22.18
C HIS A 131 4.56 20.55 20.83
N LYS A 132 5.66 20.53 20.08
CA LYS A 132 5.73 19.77 18.84
C LYS A 132 5.91 18.28 19.16
N PRO A 133 4.93 17.40 18.89
CA PRO A 133 5.02 16.00 19.28
C PRO A 133 6.12 15.28 18.49
N LEU A 134 6.86 14.39 19.16
CA LEU A 134 7.83 13.50 18.51
C LEU A 134 7.11 12.32 17.86
N LEU A 135 6.06 11.81 18.51
CA LEU A 135 5.23 10.73 18.01
C LEU A 135 3.89 11.25 17.47
N THR A 136 3.55 10.88 16.25
CA THR A 136 2.25 11.22 15.64
C THR A 136 1.38 9.99 15.59
N GLU A 137 0.20 10.03 16.23
CA GLU A 137 -0.76 8.92 16.20
C GLU A 137 -1.56 8.87 14.87
N VAL A 138 -1.76 10.03 14.25
CA VAL A 138 -2.53 10.15 13.00
C VAL A 138 -1.67 9.74 11.81
N VAL A 139 -2.15 8.74 11.07
CA VAL A 139 -1.56 8.33 9.79
C VAL A 139 -2.09 9.23 8.68
N GLY A 140 -1.24 10.13 8.19
CA GLY A 140 -1.54 10.98 7.04
C GLY A 140 -1.22 10.33 5.70
N PRO A 141 -1.57 11.00 4.58
CA PRO A 141 -1.31 10.50 3.23
C PRO A 141 0.20 10.32 2.95
N GLU A 142 1.04 11.19 3.52
CA GLU A 142 2.50 11.13 3.36
C GLU A 142 3.08 9.84 3.97
N GLN A 143 2.63 9.45 5.17
CA GLN A 143 3.10 8.22 5.82
C GLN A 143 2.66 6.98 5.03
N ILE A 144 1.46 7.00 4.45
CA ILE A 144 0.98 5.92 3.57
C ILE A 144 1.84 5.84 2.31
N ALA A 145 2.14 6.99 1.69
CA ALA A 145 2.97 7.05 0.50
C ALA A 145 4.38 6.51 0.75
N ASP A 146 4.98 6.79 1.91
CA ASP A 146 6.28 6.24 2.32
C ASP A 146 6.26 4.71 2.42
N VAL A 147 5.19 4.12 2.98
CA VAL A 147 5.05 2.66 3.08
C VAL A 147 4.91 2.04 1.69
N VAL A 148 4.07 2.62 0.83
CA VAL A 148 3.90 2.16 -0.55
C VAL A 148 5.20 2.30 -1.33
N HIS A 149 5.94 3.39 -1.16
CA HIS A 149 7.26 3.59 -1.76
C HIS A 149 8.23 2.48 -1.35
N ARG A 150 8.31 2.14 -0.06
CA ARG A 150 9.21 1.07 0.42
C ARG A 150 8.88 -0.30 -0.17
N TRP A 151 7.61 -0.57 -0.45
CA TRP A 151 7.19 -1.86 -1.02
C TRP A 151 7.31 -1.92 -2.54
N THR A 152 6.99 -0.82 -3.23
CA THR A 152 6.88 -0.77 -4.69
C THR A 152 8.10 -0.15 -5.36
N ASN A 153 8.95 0.51 -4.58
CA ASN A 153 10.06 1.36 -5.04
C ASN A 153 9.61 2.52 -5.96
N ILE A 154 8.32 2.90 -5.92
CA ILE A 154 7.77 4.03 -6.69
C ILE A 154 7.98 5.31 -5.86
N PRO A 155 8.60 6.37 -6.40
CA PRO A 155 8.92 7.57 -5.62
C PRO A 155 7.65 8.26 -5.10
N VAL A 156 7.73 8.81 -3.88
CA VAL A 156 6.63 9.50 -3.19
C VAL A 156 6.05 10.65 -4.03
N GLN A 157 6.92 11.38 -4.74
CA GLN A 157 6.53 12.44 -5.67
C GLN A 157 5.53 11.99 -6.75
N LYS A 158 5.63 10.74 -7.20
CA LYS A 158 4.67 10.19 -8.16
C LYS A 158 3.36 9.83 -7.47
N LEU A 159 3.42 9.32 -6.23
CA LEU A 159 2.26 8.88 -5.46
C LEU A 159 1.35 10.04 -5.02
N THR A 160 1.93 11.19 -4.70
CA THR A 160 1.17 12.39 -4.25
C THR A 160 0.52 13.15 -5.39
N GLN A 161 0.94 12.94 -6.64
CA GLN A 161 0.31 13.55 -7.81
C GLN A 161 -1.13 13.08 -7.99
N THR A 162 -2.03 14.03 -8.25
CA THR A 162 -3.43 13.73 -8.58
C THR A 162 -3.51 12.95 -9.89
N GLU A 163 -4.51 12.08 -10.02
CA GLU A 163 -4.70 11.29 -11.23
C GLU A 163 -4.91 12.20 -12.46
N THR A 164 -5.62 13.31 -12.28
CA THR A 164 -5.85 14.32 -13.31
C THR A 164 -4.55 14.96 -13.80
N GLU A 165 -3.65 15.37 -12.91
CA GLU A 165 -2.34 15.92 -13.28
C GLU A 165 -1.47 14.89 -14.04
N ARG A 166 -1.52 13.62 -13.60
CA ARG A 166 -0.83 12.53 -14.31
C ARG A 166 -1.36 12.37 -15.73
N PHE A 167 -2.67 12.47 -15.93
CA PHE A 167 -3.27 12.36 -17.26
C PHE A 167 -2.96 13.58 -18.15
N LEU A 168 -2.92 14.80 -17.60
CA LEU A 168 -2.55 16.00 -18.35
C LEU A 168 -1.08 15.97 -18.82
N THR A 169 -0.19 15.38 -18.01
CA THR A 169 1.23 15.24 -18.32
C THR A 169 1.56 13.98 -19.15
N LEU A 170 0.59 13.08 -19.32
CA LEU A 170 0.78 11.78 -19.99
C LEU A 170 1.22 11.93 -21.45
N GLY A 171 0.66 12.89 -22.20
CA GLY A 171 1.04 13.13 -23.60
C GLY A 171 2.49 13.59 -23.77
N LYS A 172 2.95 14.49 -22.88
CA LYS A 172 4.35 14.95 -22.87
C LYS A 172 5.30 13.82 -22.50
N SER A 173 4.97 13.08 -21.45
CA SER A 173 5.77 11.94 -20.98
C SER A 173 5.92 10.85 -22.04
N LEU A 174 4.88 10.58 -22.83
CA LEU A 174 4.93 9.61 -23.92
C LEU A 174 5.73 10.13 -25.13
N ALA A 175 5.64 11.42 -25.44
CA ALA A 175 6.41 12.04 -26.52
C ALA A 175 7.92 12.03 -26.24
N GLU A 176 8.33 12.14 -24.97
CA GLU A 176 9.74 11.99 -24.56
C GLU A 176 10.28 10.57 -24.78
N GLN A 177 9.42 9.56 -24.64
CA GLN A 177 9.81 8.15 -24.80
C GLN A 177 9.67 7.65 -26.25
N VAL A 178 8.75 8.22 -27.02
CA VAL A 178 8.43 7.77 -28.39
C VAL A 178 8.92 8.81 -29.40
N ILE A 179 10.01 8.50 -30.08
CA ILE A 179 10.63 9.39 -31.07
C ILE A 179 9.95 9.19 -32.43
N GLY A 180 9.48 10.29 -33.03
CA GLY A 180 9.08 10.33 -34.45
C GLY A 180 7.64 9.90 -34.78
N GLN A 181 6.75 9.77 -33.78
CA GLN A 181 5.34 9.39 -34.02
C GLN A 181 4.33 10.28 -33.25
N PRO A 182 4.27 11.60 -33.52
CA PRO A 182 3.41 12.51 -32.76
C PRO A 182 1.92 12.18 -32.88
N GLN A 183 1.44 11.80 -34.07
CA GLN A 183 0.02 11.48 -34.32
C GLN A 183 -0.45 10.22 -33.59
N ALA A 184 0.40 9.19 -33.48
CA ALA A 184 0.06 7.96 -32.77
C ALA A 184 -0.01 8.19 -31.26
N VAL A 185 0.93 8.97 -30.70
CA VAL A 185 0.93 9.36 -29.29
C VAL A 185 -0.33 10.16 -28.95
N GLU A 186 -0.71 11.11 -29.80
CA GLU A 186 -1.92 11.92 -29.61
C GLU A 186 -3.21 11.07 -29.65
N ALA A 187 -3.34 10.14 -30.60
CA ALA A 187 -4.51 9.27 -30.70
C ALA A 187 -4.68 8.38 -29.45
N VAL A 188 -3.57 7.87 -28.92
CA VAL A 188 -3.56 7.04 -27.70
C VAL A 188 -3.89 7.86 -26.46
N THR A 189 -3.29 9.05 -26.31
CA THR A 189 -3.54 9.93 -25.15
C THR A 189 -5.00 10.39 -25.10
N GLN A 190 -5.58 10.78 -26.23
CA GLN A 190 -6.99 11.18 -26.31
C GLN A 190 -7.95 10.04 -25.93
N ALA A 191 -7.67 8.80 -26.33
CA ALA A 191 -8.48 7.64 -25.95
C ALA A 191 -8.40 7.34 -24.44
N ILE A 192 -7.21 7.42 -23.85
CA ILE A 192 -7.00 7.25 -22.40
C ILE A 192 -7.72 8.36 -21.62
N LEU A 193 -7.58 9.63 -22.05
CA LEU A 193 -8.26 10.78 -21.44
C LEU A 193 -9.79 10.64 -21.49
N ARG A 194 -10.34 10.18 -22.61
CA ARG A 194 -11.77 9.94 -22.78
C ARG A 194 -12.30 8.86 -21.82
N SER A 195 -11.51 7.80 -21.62
CA SER A 195 -11.86 6.74 -20.67
C SER A 195 -11.74 7.22 -19.22
N ALA A 196 -10.70 7.99 -18.89
CA ALA A 196 -10.50 8.55 -17.56
C ALA A 196 -11.60 9.56 -17.19
N ALA A 197 -12.08 10.36 -18.15
CA ALA A 197 -13.20 11.27 -17.98
C ALA A 197 -14.57 10.56 -17.84
N GLY A 198 -14.61 9.23 -17.93
CA GLY A 198 -15.85 8.46 -17.83
C GLY A 198 -16.79 8.60 -19.03
N LEU A 199 -16.32 9.18 -20.14
CA LEU A 199 -17.10 9.34 -21.38
C LEU A 199 -17.19 8.02 -22.18
N SER A 200 -16.44 7.00 -21.77
CA SER A 200 -16.43 5.66 -22.38
C SER A 200 -17.46 4.73 -21.72
N ARG A 201 -17.99 3.77 -22.49
CA ARG A 201 -18.92 2.77 -21.98
C ARG A 201 -18.25 1.84 -20.96
N ARG A 202 -18.88 1.61 -19.80
CA ARG A 202 -18.34 0.84 -18.66
C ARG A 202 -17.95 -0.61 -18.97
N ASN A 203 -18.57 -1.24 -19.98
CA ASN A 203 -18.32 -2.63 -20.39
C ASN A 203 -17.33 -2.77 -21.56
N ARG A 204 -16.58 -1.72 -21.90
CA ARG A 204 -15.57 -1.74 -22.97
C ARG A 204 -14.16 -1.49 -22.41
N PRO A 205 -13.10 -2.00 -23.07
CA PRO A 205 -11.73 -1.68 -22.69
C PRO A 205 -11.46 -0.18 -22.84
N ILE A 206 -10.49 0.31 -22.06
CA ILE A 206 -10.03 1.72 -22.03
C ILE A 206 -9.73 2.25 -23.44
N GLY A 207 -9.13 1.42 -24.29
CA GLY A 207 -8.92 1.67 -25.71
C GLY A 207 -8.53 0.40 -26.45
N SER A 208 -8.92 0.29 -27.71
CA SER A 208 -8.48 -0.76 -28.64
C SER A 208 -7.68 -0.09 -29.76
N PHE A 209 -6.38 -0.33 -29.80
CA PHE A 209 -5.49 0.29 -30.78
C PHE A 209 -5.01 -0.77 -31.77
N LEU A 210 -5.09 -0.43 -33.07
CA LEU A 210 -4.45 -1.20 -34.13
C LEU A 210 -3.25 -0.38 -34.62
N PHE A 211 -2.05 -0.80 -34.25
CA PHE A 211 -0.82 -0.15 -34.71
C PHE A 211 -0.47 -0.71 -36.09
N LEU A 212 -0.59 0.13 -37.12
CA LEU A 212 -0.20 -0.19 -38.49
C LEU A 212 1.07 0.61 -38.81
N GLY A 213 2.16 -0.10 -39.02
CA GLY A 213 3.45 0.52 -39.36
C GLY A 213 4.41 -0.48 -39.98
N PRO A 214 5.45 -0.01 -40.68
CA PRO A 214 6.47 -0.89 -41.22
C PRO A 214 7.16 -1.63 -40.07
N VAL A 215 7.21 -2.95 -40.15
CA VAL A 215 7.96 -3.77 -39.20
C VAL A 215 9.44 -3.51 -39.44
N ARG A 216 10.11 -2.84 -38.49
CA ARG A 216 11.58 -2.78 -38.50
C ARG A 216 12.09 -4.07 -37.87
N THR A 217 12.70 -4.94 -38.67
CA THR A 217 13.56 -6.01 -38.16
C THR A 217 14.73 -5.34 -37.45
N VAL A 218 14.91 -5.65 -36.17
CA VAL A 218 16.16 -5.31 -35.47
C VAL A 218 17.18 -6.31 -35.99
N GLU A 219 17.78 -6.02 -37.14
CA GLU A 219 18.98 -6.74 -37.55
C GLU A 219 20.09 -6.34 -36.60
N GLU A 220 20.58 -7.31 -35.83
CA GLU A 220 21.80 -7.21 -35.06
C GLU A 220 22.97 -6.96 -36.03
N THR A 221 23.21 -5.70 -36.39
CA THR A 221 24.46 -5.32 -37.04
C THR A 221 25.00 -4.01 -36.49
N SER A 222 26.29 -4.07 -36.15
CA SER A 222 27.25 -2.99 -35.89
C SER A 222 27.02 -2.09 -34.66
N GLU A 223 27.78 -2.42 -33.62
CA GLU A 223 28.56 -1.52 -32.75
C GLU A 223 28.03 -0.08 -32.56
N GLY A 224 27.44 0.16 -31.37
CA GLY A 224 27.44 1.48 -30.76
C GLY A 224 26.10 2.20 -30.62
N ALA A 225 25.06 1.57 -30.04
CA ALA A 225 23.91 2.36 -29.52
C ALA A 225 23.00 1.65 -28.49
N CYS A 226 23.35 0.48 -27.94
CA CYS A 226 22.48 -0.23 -27.00
C CYS A 226 23.05 -0.23 -25.57
N ALA A 227 22.81 0.85 -24.83
CA ALA A 227 22.95 0.86 -23.37
C ALA A 227 22.05 1.92 -22.71
N SER A 228 20.73 1.83 -22.89
CA SER A 228 19.77 2.50 -21.98
C SER A 228 18.32 2.05 -22.18
N SER A 229 18.05 0.78 -22.53
CA SER A 229 16.71 0.22 -22.39
C SER A 229 16.54 -0.38 -21.00
N THR A 230 16.45 0.49 -19.99
CA THR A 230 15.92 0.10 -18.69
C THR A 230 14.50 -0.40 -18.91
N PRO A 231 14.11 -1.61 -18.50
CA PRO A 231 12.75 -2.09 -18.72
C PRO A 231 11.77 -1.17 -17.96
N PRO A 232 10.70 -0.67 -18.61
CA PRO A 232 9.66 0.06 -17.89
C PRO A 232 9.02 -0.88 -16.88
N SER A 233 8.68 -0.34 -15.70
CA SER A 233 7.94 -1.04 -14.66
C SER A 233 6.84 -1.92 -15.26
N GLN A 234 6.72 -3.14 -14.74
CA GLN A 234 5.99 -4.31 -15.26
C GLN A 234 4.52 -4.07 -15.71
N SER A 235 3.93 -2.90 -15.43
CA SER A 235 2.58 -2.52 -15.85
C SER A 235 2.46 -2.14 -17.33
N ALA A 236 3.42 -1.43 -17.92
CA ALA A 236 3.32 -0.97 -19.32
C ALA A 236 3.60 -2.09 -20.34
N ALA A 237 4.58 -2.95 -20.06
CA ALA A 237 4.91 -4.09 -20.92
C ALA A 237 3.77 -5.13 -21.01
N ARG A 238 2.85 -5.15 -20.04
CA ARG A 238 1.70 -6.06 -20.01
C ARG A 238 0.59 -5.64 -20.98
N VAL A 239 0.50 -4.35 -21.31
CA VAL A 239 -0.45 -3.82 -22.32
C VAL A 239 -0.02 -4.24 -23.73
N LEU A 240 1.29 -4.33 -24.00
CA LEU A 240 1.80 -4.70 -25.32
C LEU A 240 1.78 -6.21 -25.62
N LYS A 241 1.60 -7.07 -24.61
CA LYS A 241 1.66 -8.54 -24.77
C LYS A 241 0.30 -9.23 -24.96
N MET A 242 -0.81 -8.50 -24.99
CA MET A 242 -2.15 -9.10 -25.04
C MET A 242 -2.73 -9.39 -26.44
N VAL A 243 -2.04 -9.04 -27.54
CA VAL A 243 -2.58 -9.29 -28.90
C VAL A 243 -2.10 -10.62 -29.50
N SER A 244 -1.12 -11.32 -28.90
CA SER A 244 -0.60 -12.60 -29.45
C SER A 244 -1.05 -13.88 -28.70
N ALA A 245 -2.04 -13.80 -27.80
CA ALA A 245 -2.56 -14.97 -27.07
C ALA A 245 -3.98 -15.42 -27.49
N SER A 246 -4.64 -14.73 -28.43
CA SER A 246 -6.02 -15.07 -28.81
C SER A 246 -6.14 -16.18 -29.86
N GLN A 247 -5.05 -16.64 -30.48
CA GLN A 247 -5.11 -17.69 -31.51
C GLN A 247 -4.84 -19.11 -30.98
N ARG A 248 -4.33 -19.27 -29.76
CA ARG A 248 -4.11 -20.61 -29.15
C ARG A 248 -5.20 -21.06 -28.18
N GLY A 249 -6.12 -20.16 -27.77
CA GLY A 249 -7.22 -20.52 -26.86
C GLY A 249 -8.48 -21.09 -27.52
N CYS A 250 -8.54 -21.15 -28.85
CA CYS A 250 -9.72 -21.63 -29.57
C CYS A 250 -9.73 -23.14 -29.85
N GLU A 251 -8.59 -23.83 -29.75
CA GLU A 251 -8.52 -25.29 -29.92
C GLU A 251 -8.89 -26.02 -28.61
N ASP A 252 -8.42 -25.54 -27.46
CA ASP A 252 -8.74 -26.14 -26.15
C ASP A 252 -10.19 -25.91 -25.71
N ALA A 253 -10.81 -24.79 -26.10
CA ALA A 253 -12.21 -24.52 -25.77
C ALA A 253 -13.21 -25.42 -26.52
N ARG A 254 -12.83 -25.98 -27.69
CA ARG A 254 -13.64 -27.00 -28.38
C ARG A 254 -13.51 -28.36 -27.69
N HIS A 255 -12.32 -28.70 -27.20
CA HIS A 255 -12.08 -29.97 -26.50
C HIS A 255 -12.81 -30.01 -25.14
N ILE A 256 -12.83 -28.90 -24.39
CA ILE A 256 -13.54 -28.81 -23.10
C ILE A 256 -15.08 -28.79 -23.29
N ARG A 257 -15.60 -28.18 -24.37
CA ARG A 257 -17.05 -28.28 -24.70
C ARG A 257 -17.48 -29.68 -25.15
N GLN A 258 -16.61 -30.40 -25.87
CA GLN A 258 -16.88 -31.79 -26.24
C GLN A 258 -16.82 -32.73 -25.03
N LEU A 259 -15.90 -32.49 -24.08
CA LEU A 259 -15.82 -33.26 -22.83
C LEU A 259 -16.99 -32.97 -21.88
N ARG A 260 -17.53 -31.74 -21.85
CA ARG A 260 -18.73 -31.41 -21.06
C ARG A 260 -20.01 -32.04 -21.64
N LYS A 261 -20.14 -32.12 -22.98
CA LYS A 261 -21.22 -32.86 -23.65
C LYS A 261 -21.12 -34.38 -23.47
N ALA A 262 -19.93 -34.93 -23.23
CA ALA A 262 -19.73 -36.35 -22.94
C ALA A 262 -19.93 -36.69 -21.44
N ALA A 263 -19.76 -35.72 -20.53
CA ALA A 263 -19.97 -35.91 -19.09
C ALA A 263 -21.44 -35.80 -18.63
N ASP A 264 -22.30 -35.12 -19.41
CA ASP A 264 -23.76 -35.05 -19.16
C ASP A 264 -24.54 -36.23 -19.78
N ALA A 265 -23.83 -37.25 -20.30
CA ALA A 265 -24.41 -38.52 -20.78
C ALA A 265 -24.04 -39.68 -19.84
N GLY A 266 -24.68 -39.70 -18.66
CA GLY A 266 -24.74 -40.84 -17.73
C GLY A 266 -26.19 -41.31 -17.53
N PRO A 267 -26.43 -42.55 -17.06
CA PRO A 267 -27.48 -43.43 -17.58
C PRO A 267 -28.90 -43.10 -17.11
N SER A 268 -29.85 -43.35 -18.00
CA SER A 268 -31.28 -43.36 -17.72
C SER A 268 -31.71 -44.53 -16.83
N PRO A 269 -32.72 -44.31 -15.97
CA PRO A 269 -33.75 -45.32 -15.69
C PRO A 269 -35.17 -44.77 -16.00
N PRO A 270 -36.21 -45.62 -16.00
CA PRO A 270 -37.15 -45.70 -17.12
C PRO A 270 -38.39 -44.79 -17.05
N ARG A 271 -38.99 -44.69 -18.24
CA ARG A 271 -40.25 -44.05 -18.63
C ARG A 271 -41.40 -44.19 -17.63
N CYS A 272 -42.12 -43.07 -17.43
CA CYS A 272 -43.58 -43.04 -17.32
C CYS A 272 -44.15 -41.82 -18.09
N PRO A 273 -45.34 -41.91 -18.71
CA PRO A 273 -45.79 -41.04 -19.82
C PRO A 273 -46.71 -39.87 -19.36
N PRO A 274 -47.18 -38.97 -20.27
CA PRO A 274 -47.27 -37.53 -20.02
C PRO A 274 -48.67 -36.99 -19.71
N ARG A 275 -48.73 -35.78 -19.15
CA ARG A 275 -49.87 -34.85 -19.21
C ARG A 275 -49.32 -33.43 -19.36
N CYS A 276 -49.45 -32.83 -20.54
CA CYS A 276 -50.48 -31.81 -20.86
C CYS A 276 -49.92 -30.38 -20.67
N PRO A 277 -50.45 -29.37 -21.37
CA PRO A 277 -49.81 -28.90 -22.59
C PRO A 277 -49.71 -27.36 -22.61
N LEU A 278 -49.34 -26.80 -23.78
CA LEU A 278 -49.77 -25.48 -24.28
C LEU A 278 -49.25 -24.24 -23.49
N ASP A 279 -48.47 -23.38 -24.14
CA ASP A 279 -49.04 -22.31 -24.97
C ASP A 279 -47.99 -21.29 -25.48
N VAL A 280 -48.15 -20.95 -26.76
CA VAL A 280 -48.12 -19.59 -27.36
C VAL A 280 -46.78 -18.81 -27.29
N VAL A 281 -45.97 -18.77 -28.36
CA VAL A 281 -46.09 -17.96 -29.61
C VAL A 281 -45.92 -16.45 -29.42
N ARG A 282 -44.81 -15.90 -29.94
CA ARG A 282 -44.70 -14.78 -30.94
C ARG A 282 -43.27 -14.23 -30.96
N GLU A 283 -42.54 -14.37 -32.09
CA GLU A 283 -42.47 -13.47 -33.27
C GLU A 283 -41.74 -12.13 -33.00
N VAL A 284 -40.58 -11.92 -33.63
CA VAL A 284 -40.32 -11.00 -34.79
C VAL A 284 -39.74 -9.68 -34.26
N ALA A 285 -38.46 -9.35 -34.43
CA ALA A 285 -37.67 -8.96 -35.61
C ALA A 285 -37.40 -7.43 -35.63
N LEU A 286 -36.17 -7.10 -36.04
CA LEU A 286 -35.66 -5.88 -36.71
C LEU A 286 -35.46 -4.54 -35.96
N ASP A 287 -34.24 -4.03 -36.19
CA ASP A 287 -33.77 -2.66 -36.43
C ASP A 287 -34.03 -1.53 -35.42
N GLU A 288 -32.95 -1.05 -34.76
CA GLU A 288 -32.21 0.21 -35.04
C GLU A 288 -30.93 0.31 -34.18
#